data_AF-A0A6H5JAI3-F1
#
_entry.id   AF-A0A6H5JAI3-F1
#
_cell.length_a   1.000
_cell.length_b   1.000
_cell.length_c   1.000
_cell.angle_alpha   90.00
_cell.angle_beta   90.00
_cell.angle_gamma   90.00
#
_symmetry.space_group_name_H-M   'P 1'
#
loop_
_entity.id
_entity.type
_entity.pdbx_description
1 polymer ?
#
loop_
_entity_poly.entity_id
_entity_poly.type
_entity_poly.pdbx_seq_one_letter_code
_entity_poly.pdbx_strand_id
1 'polypeptide(L)'
;MVEERGAGPRATIDSQGLGSAVGPTTGGQQGCYERLRGNGGPTRHVCLMGISERDDDAVREVSLSFGKVSSIERNAKNRGIRVVTYDAVADATAAQAGLAARLSPRMGRTVAVHFCSLVPPKPREGLRCTSETAGVDVPGLTLIKGFVTEEEEGSLLKHFVQGDDVRWTGPLKRRVQHFGRVFDYHTRHVDFDAPAPPLPECLTDVVREMGDRGLKPSDPDQLTLNEYKPGQGISPHVDTHSAFEDGLASLSLGSGCVMDMRHPDGVRVKNLYLPRGSLLVMEGPARYEWSHGIASRKTDMVDGVLTRRSTRISFTFRRVRDPAVACGCDFAGSCDREAPVATATFLKKG
;
A
#
# COMPACT_ATOMS: atom_id res chain seq x y z
N MET A 1 -12.35 -8.53 29.99
CA MET A 1 -13.12 -9.78 29.92
C MET A 1 -13.07 -10.23 28.47
N VAL A 2 -12.34 -11.31 28.22
CA VAL A 2 -12.03 -11.83 26.89
C VAL A 2 -13.00 -12.99 26.66
N GLU A 3 -13.86 -12.89 25.65
CA GLU A 3 -14.69 -14.02 25.21
C GLU A 3 -14.21 -14.51 23.85
N GLU A 4 -13.55 -15.67 23.88
CA GLU A 4 -13.26 -16.52 22.73
C GLU A 4 -14.56 -17.21 22.27
N ARG A 5 -14.82 -17.26 20.97
CA ARG A 5 -15.82 -18.17 20.38
C ARG A 5 -15.12 -19.30 19.63
N GLY A 6 -15.45 -20.51 20.06
CA GLY A 6 -14.82 -21.77 19.66
C GLY A 6 -15.30 -22.36 18.34
N ALA A 7 -14.68 -23.51 18.06
CA ALA A 7 -14.57 -24.19 16.79
C ALA A 7 -15.59 -25.33 16.55
N GLY A 8 -15.82 -25.62 15.25
CA GLY A 8 -16.10 -26.96 14.70
C GLY A 8 -17.37 -27.06 13.82
N PRO A 9 -17.51 -28.05 12.89
CA PRO A 9 -16.59 -29.16 12.59
C PRO A 9 -16.22 -29.36 11.09
N ARG A 10 -15.29 -30.32 10.90
CA ARG A 10 -14.73 -30.91 9.68
C ARG A 10 -15.74 -31.26 8.56
N ALA A 11 -15.33 -31.01 7.32
CA ALA A 11 -15.80 -31.75 6.15
C ALA A 11 -14.62 -32.40 5.41
N THR A 12 -14.88 -33.61 4.92
CA THR A 12 -13.99 -34.63 4.42
C THR A 12 -13.41 -34.35 3.03
N ILE A 13 -12.27 -35.00 2.82
CA ILE A 13 -11.40 -35.03 1.66
C ILE A 13 -12.13 -35.75 0.51
N ASP A 14 -12.11 -35.17 -0.68
CA ASP A 14 -12.25 -35.96 -1.90
C ASP A 14 -11.10 -35.65 -2.87
N SER A 15 -10.52 -36.74 -3.36
CA SER A 15 -9.28 -36.80 -4.12
C SER A 15 -9.63 -37.06 -5.58
N GLN A 16 -9.15 -36.22 -6.50
CA GLN A 16 -8.60 -36.57 -7.82
C GLN A 16 -8.55 -35.34 -8.72
N GLY A 17 -7.39 -35.09 -9.33
CA GLY A 17 -7.22 -34.01 -10.31
C GLY A 17 -5.79 -33.52 -10.41
N LEU A 18 -4.86 -34.41 -10.74
CA LEU A 18 -3.52 -34.06 -11.22
C LEU A 18 -3.67 -33.23 -12.51
N GLY A 19 -3.42 -31.93 -12.40
CA GLY A 19 -3.39 -30.99 -13.52
C GLY A 19 -2.18 -30.08 -13.39
N SER A 20 -1.10 -30.46 -14.09
CA SER A 20 0.11 -29.69 -14.32
C SER A 20 -0.20 -28.30 -14.89
N ALA A 21 0.12 -27.24 -14.15
CA ALA A 21 0.30 -25.90 -14.70
C ALA A 21 1.07 -24.98 -13.73
N VAL A 22 2.39 -25.18 -13.58
CA VAL A 22 3.25 -24.07 -13.19
C VAL A 22 3.67 -23.39 -14.48
N GLY A 23 2.84 -22.43 -14.92
CA GLY A 23 3.19 -21.51 -15.99
C GLY A 23 4.43 -20.67 -15.62
N PRO A 24 5.09 -20.04 -16.61
CA PRO A 24 6.28 -19.25 -16.37
C PRO A 24 5.93 -18.09 -15.43
N THR A 25 6.55 -18.06 -14.26
CA THR A 25 6.43 -16.95 -13.30
C THR A 25 6.93 -15.67 -13.95
N THR A 26 5.99 -14.86 -14.39
CA THR A 26 6.18 -13.50 -14.89
C THR A 26 6.54 -12.58 -13.72
N GLY A 27 7.56 -11.75 -13.91
CA GLY A 27 7.69 -10.46 -13.23
C GLY A 27 8.04 -10.42 -11.73
N GLY A 28 8.57 -11.51 -11.15
CA GLY A 28 9.11 -11.48 -9.77
C GLY A 28 10.31 -10.53 -9.65
N GLN A 29 10.29 -9.65 -8.67
CA GLN A 29 11.30 -8.61 -8.49
C GLN A 29 12.61 -9.22 -7.94
N GLN A 30 13.64 -9.35 -8.79
CA GLN A 30 14.93 -9.96 -8.43
C GLN A 30 15.54 -9.33 -7.17
N GLY A 31 15.87 -10.16 -6.19
CA GLY A 31 16.57 -9.81 -4.97
C GLY A 31 18.06 -9.56 -5.22
N CYS A 32 18.63 -8.68 -4.39
CA CYS A 32 20.07 -8.44 -4.36
C CYS A 32 20.67 -9.31 -3.25
N TYR A 33 21.48 -10.29 -3.60
CA TYR A 33 22.10 -11.19 -2.61
C TYR A 33 23.61 -11.00 -2.56
N GLU A 34 24.17 -11.05 -1.35
CA GLU A 34 25.61 -11.06 -1.14
C GLU A 34 26.05 -12.38 -0.54
N ARG A 35 27.10 -12.95 -1.12
CA ARG A 35 27.77 -14.14 -0.61
C ARG A 35 28.32 -13.84 0.79
N LEU A 36 28.07 -14.74 1.73
CA LEU A 36 28.68 -14.67 3.05
C LEU A 36 30.16 -15.07 2.94
N ARG A 37 31.04 -14.24 3.52
CA ARG A 37 32.50 -14.49 3.64
C ARG A 37 32.84 -14.74 5.11
N GLY A 38 33.74 -15.68 5.41
CA GLY A 38 34.18 -15.95 6.79
C GLY A 38 33.13 -16.69 7.64
N ASN A 39 32.99 -16.32 8.92
CA ASN A 39 32.10 -16.93 9.95
C ASN A 39 30.59 -16.72 9.72
N GLY A 40 30.14 -16.43 8.49
CA GLY A 40 28.72 -16.34 8.19
C GLY A 40 28.06 -17.71 8.29
N GLY A 41 27.16 -17.89 9.27
CA GLY A 41 26.46 -19.15 9.49
C GLY A 41 25.49 -19.54 8.35
N PRO A 42 24.93 -20.76 8.38
CA PRO A 42 23.96 -21.21 7.38
C PRO A 42 22.76 -20.28 7.28
N THR A 43 22.33 -20.02 6.06
CA THR A 43 21.08 -19.30 5.77
C THR A 43 20.19 -20.17 4.90
N ARG A 44 18.92 -19.78 4.77
CA ARG A 44 17.99 -20.42 3.83
C ARG A 44 18.31 -20.13 2.35
N HIS A 45 19.32 -19.33 2.04
CA HIS A 45 19.64 -18.88 0.68
C HIS A 45 21.02 -19.37 0.24
N VAL A 46 21.09 -20.06 -0.90
CA VAL A 46 22.36 -20.47 -1.52
C VAL A 46 22.53 -19.80 -2.88
N CYS A 47 23.70 -19.23 -3.14
CA CYS A 47 24.06 -18.65 -4.42
C CYS A 47 24.94 -19.60 -5.23
N LEU A 48 24.55 -19.85 -6.47
CA LEU A 48 25.26 -20.63 -7.47
C LEU A 48 25.91 -19.68 -8.46
N MET A 49 27.24 -19.77 -8.58
CA MET A 49 28.04 -18.86 -9.40
C MET A 49 28.25 -19.42 -10.81
N GLY A 50 28.27 -18.54 -11.81
CA GLY A 50 28.55 -18.90 -13.20
C GLY A 50 27.37 -19.50 -13.94
N ILE A 51 26.15 -19.37 -13.42
CA ILE A 51 24.94 -19.97 -13.98
C ILE A 51 24.33 -19.05 -15.05
N SER A 52 24.13 -19.61 -16.24
CA SER A 52 23.50 -18.95 -17.39
C SER A 52 22.05 -19.39 -17.56
N GLU A 53 21.29 -18.77 -18.45
CA GLU A 53 19.85 -19.07 -18.63
C GLU A 53 19.58 -20.52 -19.05
N ARG A 54 20.46 -21.09 -19.89
CA ARG A 54 20.34 -22.50 -20.34
C ARG A 54 20.49 -23.52 -19.20
N ASP A 55 21.02 -23.09 -18.06
CA ASP A 55 21.28 -23.94 -16.90
C ASP A 55 20.09 -23.93 -15.90
N ASP A 56 19.08 -23.08 -16.12
CA ASP A 56 17.99 -22.80 -15.17
C ASP A 56 17.17 -24.08 -14.83
N ASP A 57 16.90 -24.94 -15.83
CA ASP A 57 16.16 -26.19 -15.64
C ASP A 57 16.94 -27.20 -14.79
N ALA A 58 18.24 -27.35 -15.05
CA ALA A 58 19.10 -28.24 -14.28
C ALA A 58 19.24 -27.76 -12.83
N VAL A 59 19.36 -26.45 -12.61
CA VAL A 59 19.36 -25.87 -11.27
C VAL A 59 18.03 -26.14 -10.56
N ARG A 60 16.90 -25.97 -11.24
CA ARG A 60 15.58 -26.22 -10.66
C ARG A 60 15.40 -27.67 -10.25
N GLU A 61 15.65 -28.61 -11.16
CA GLU A 61 15.49 -30.05 -10.93
C GLU A 61 16.35 -30.52 -9.75
N VAL A 62 17.65 -30.20 -9.76
CA VAL A 62 18.57 -30.67 -8.72
C VAL A 62 18.27 -29.99 -7.38
N SER A 63 17.89 -28.72 -7.36
CA SER A 63 17.60 -28.00 -6.11
C SER A 63 16.43 -28.60 -5.34
N LEU A 64 15.39 -29.06 -6.05
CA LEU A 64 14.20 -29.70 -5.47
C LEU A 64 14.53 -31.03 -4.77
N SER A 65 15.65 -31.67 -5.09
CA SER A 65 16.08 -32.92 -4.45
C SER A 65 16.66 -32.75 -3.04
N PHE A 66 16.89 -31.50 -2.59
CA PHE A 66 17.44 -31.20 -1.27
C PHE A 66 16.39 -30.72 -0.26
N GLY A 67 15.20 -30.32 -0.73
CA GLY A 67 14.15 -29.79 0.13
C GLY A 67 13.18 -28.90 -0.61
N LYS A 68 12.25 -28.30 0.15
CA LYS A 68 11.21 -27.44 -0.44
C LYS A 68 11.78 -26.07 -0.79
N VAL A 69 11.75 -25.74 -2.08
CA VAL A 69 12.29 -24.49 -2.62
C VAL A 69 11.18 -23.43 -2.65
N SER A 70 11.37 -22.32 -1.94
CA SER A 70 10.47 -21.16 -1.98
C SER A 70 10.63 -20.37 -3.28
N SER A 71 11.87 -20.19 -3.75
CA SER A 71 12.15 -19.43 -4.98
C SER A 71 13.48 -19.82 -5.61
N ILE A 72 13.56 -19.65 -6.93
CA ILE A 72 14.82 -19.63 -7.69
C ILE A 72 14.81 -18.37 -8.52
N GLU A 73 15.81 -17.52 -8.33
CA GLU A 73 15.87 -16.21 -8.96
C GLU A 73 17.28 -15.84 -9.41
N ARG A 74 17.38 -14.87 -10.32
CA ARG A 74 18.65 -14.29 -10.75
C ARG A 74 19.05 -13.20 -9.77
N ASN A 75 20.32 -13.15 -9.36
CA ASN A 75 20.78 -12.08 -8.49
C ASN A 75 20.77 -10.74 -9.25
N ALA A 76 20.14 -9.73 -8.68
CA ALA A 76 20.03 -8.40 -9.27
C ALA A 76 21.41 -7.74 -9.54
N LYS A 77 22.42 -8.01 -8.69
CA LYS A 77 23.78 -7.44 -8.85
C LYS A 77 24.61 -8.14 -9.93
N ASN A 78 24.34 -9.42 -10.20
CA ASN A 78 25.11 -10.21 -11.16
C ASN A 78 24.23 -11.32 -11.74
N ARG A 79 23.84 -11.17 -13.01
CA ARG A 79 22.95 -12.10 -13.70
C ARG A 79 23.56 -13.49 -13.93
N GLY A 80 24.87 -13.64 -13.77
CA GLY A 80 25.57 -14.93 -13.77
C GLY A 80 25.46 -15.68 -12.44
N ILE A 81 24.64 -15.20 -11.49
CA ILE A 81 24.37 -15.86 -10.22
C ILE A 81 22.90 -16.26 -10.17
N ARG A 82 22.63 -17.51 -9.77
CA ARG A 82 21.31 -17.95 -9.33
C ARG A 82 21.27 -18.06 -7.83
N VAL A 83 20.15 -17.67 -7.25
CA VAL A 83 19.90 -17.82 -5.82
C VAL A 83 18.73 -18.77 -5.67
N VAL A 84 18.95 -19.84 -4.89
CA VAL A 84 17.93 -20.80 -4.51
C VAL A 84 17.61 -20.53 -3.05
N THR A 85 16.33 -20.27 -2.78
CA THR A 85 15.81 -20.07 -1.43
C THR A 85 15.01 -21.28 -1.02
N TYR A 86 15.39 -21.90 0.10
CA TYR A 86 14.66 -23.00 0.70
C TYR A 86 13.70 -22.49 1.77
N ASP A 87 12.67 -23.28 2.08
CA ASP A 87 11.77 -23.02 3.21
C ASP A 87 12.50 -23.23 4.55
N ALA A 88 13.41 -24.21 4.63
CA ALA A 88 14.19 -24.53 5.82
C ALA A 88 15.71 -24.29 5.64
N VAL A 89 16.37 -23.82 6.70
CA VAL A 89 17.85 -23.63 6.72
C VAL A 89 18.60 -24.96 6.64
N ALA A 90 18.02 -26.05 7.18
CA ALA A 90 18.61 -27.39 7.09
C ALA A 90 18.72 -27.86 5.62
N ASP A 91 17.67 -27.67 4.83
CA ASP A 91 17.65 -28.01 3.40
C ASP A 91 18.69 -27.20 2.62
N ALA A 92 18.77 -25.89 2.89
CA ALA A 92 19.80 -25.04 2.30
C ALA A 92 21.22 -25.47 2.69
N THR A 93 21.40 -26.01 3.90
CA THR A 93 22.69 -26.53 4.38
C THR A 93 23.09 -27.81 3.63
N ALA A 94 22.15 -28.75 3.48
CA ALA A 94 22.36 -29.94 2.67
C ALA A 94 22.64 -29.57 1.20
N ALA A 95 21.90 -28.59 0.66
CA ALA A 95 22.07 -28.08 -0.68
C ALA A 95 23.43 -27.41 -0.87
N GLN A 96 23.90 -26.59 0.07
CA GLN A 96 25.22 -25.95 0.00
C GLN A 96 26.36 -26.99 -0.06
N ALA A 97 26.22 -28.11 0.66
CA ALA A 97 27.19 -29.20 0.64
C ALA A 97 27.12 -30.08 -0.62
N GLY A 98 25.94 -30.26 -1.22
CA GLY A 98 25.72 -31.26 -2.28
C GLY A 98 25.45 -30.73 -3.70
N LEU A 99 24.95 -29.50 -3.87
CA LEU A 99 24.53 -28.96 -5.17
C LEU A 99 25.67 -28.95 -6.19
N ALA A 100 26.86 -28.50 -5.77
CA ALA A 100 28.03 -28.39 -6.64
C ALA A 100 28.39 -29.74 -7.28
N ALA A 101 28.37 -30.82 -6.50
CA ALA A 101 28.71 -32.17 -6.96
C ALA A 101 27.68 -32.72 -7.97
N ARG A 102 26.41 -32.35 -7.84
CA ARG A 102 25.34 -32.78 -8.76
C ARG A 102 25.26 -31.94 -10.04
N LEU A 103 25.55 -30.64 -9.94
CA LEU A 103 25.43 -29.72 -11.09
C LEU A 103 26.69 -29.69 -11.96
N SER A 104 27.88 -29.78 -11.37
CA SER A 104 29.13 -29.63 -12.13
C SER A 104 29.29 -30.65 -13.27
N PRO A 105 28.98 -31.95 -13.08
CA PRO A 105 29.04 -32.94 -14.16
C PRO A 105 28.03 -32.66 -15.27
N ARG A 106 26.80 -32.21 -14.92
CA ARG A 106 25.75 -31.87 -15.88
C ARG A 106 26.10 -30.66 -16.74
N MET A 107 26.88 -29.72 -16.20
CA MET A 107 27.24 -28.47 -16.88
C MET A 107 28.62 -28.51 -17.55
N GLY A 108 29.40 -29.57 -17.35
CA GLY A 108 30.77 -29.68 -17.86
C GLY A 108 31.74 -28.64 -17.27
N ARG A 109 31.42 -28.06 -16.10
CA ARG A 109 32.23 -27.03 -15.43
C ARG A 109 31.97 -27.01 -13.93
N THR A 110 32.93 -26.48 -13.17
CA THR A 110 32.78 -26.35 -11.72
C THR A 110 31.74 -25.29 -11.37
N VAL A 111 30.74 -25.66 -10.58
CA VAL A 111 29.75 -24.74 -9.99
C VAL A 111 30.12 -24.46 -8.53
N ALA A 112 30.37 -23.20 -8.21
CA ALA A 112 30.61 -22.79 -6.82
C ALA A 112 29.28 -22.46 -6.14
N VAL A 113 29.06 -23.03 -4.95
CA VAL A 113 27.84 -22.87 -4.15
C VAL A 113 28.20 -22.34 -2.77
N HIS A 114 27.58 -21.23 -2.38
CA HIS A 114 27.83 -20.58 -1.10
C HIS A 114 26.54 -20.12 -0.44
N PHE A 115 26.53 -20.04 0.89
CA PHE A 115 25.50 -19.28 1.58
C PHE A 115 25.55 -17.81 1.17
N CYS A 116 24.38 -17.22 1.06
CA CYS A 116 24.22 -15.80 0.81
C CYS A 116 23.11 -15.23 1.69
N SER A 117 23.04 -13.91 1.78
CA SER A 117 21.94 -13.21 2.44
C SER A 117 21.36 -12.20 1.49
N LEU A 118 20.04 -12.02 1.57
CA LEU A 118 19.37 -10.93 0.90
C LEU A 118 19.91 -9.62 1.50
N VAL A 119 20.52 -8.80 0.65
CA VAL A 119 20.98 -7.46 1.01
C VAL A 119 19.75 -6.56 0.99
N PRO A 120 19.37 -5.98 2.13
CA PRO A 120 18.35 -4.95 2.14
C PRO A 120 18.81 -3.83 1.19
N PRO A 121 17.96 -3.36 0.28
CA PRO A 121 18.33 -2.25 -0.58
C PRO A 121 18.81 -1.07 0.27
N LYS A 122 19.97 -0.49 -0.07
CA LYS A 122 20.54 0.64 0.68
C LYS A 122 19.50 1.77 0.74
N PRO A 123 19.28 2.39 1.91
CA PRO A 123 18.45 3.59 2.00
C PRO A 123 19.02 4.64 1.04
N ARG A 124 18.19 5.15 0.12
CA ARG A 124 18.55 6.37 -0.61
C ARG A 124 18.47 7.54 0.37
N GLU A 125 19.52 8.36 0.45
CA GLU A 125 19.41 9.67 1.10
C GLU A 125 18.19 10.41 0.50
N GLY A 126 17.26 10.82 1.35
CA GLY A 126 15.96 11.38 0.96
C GLY A 126 14.74 10.47 1.18
N LEU A 127 14.93 9.20 1.58
CA LEU A 127 13.82 8.35 2.04
C LEU A 127 13.66 8.46 3.56
N ARG A 128 12.93 9.48 4.04
CA ARG A 128 12.48 9.49 5.44
C ARG A 128 11.20 8.67 5.56
N CYS A 129 11.28 7.61 6.36
CA CYS A 129 10.44 7.50 7.54
C CYS A 129 11.36 6.96 8.65
N THR A 130 11.54 7.81 9.67
CA THR A 130 12.47 7.62 10.81
C THR A 130 11.71 7.63 12.13
N SER A 131 10.38 7.59 12.06
CA SER A 131 9.47 7.62 13.20
C SER A 131 8.58 6.40 13.08
N GLU A 132 8.57 5.57 14.12
CA GLU A 132 7.51 4.58 14.31
C GLU A 132 6.18 5.34 14.27
N THR A 133 5.17 4.80 13.61
CA THR A 133 3.83 5.41 13.56
C THR A 133 3.31 5.81 14.94
N ALA A 134 3.69 5.07 15.99
CA ALA A 134 3.33 5.38 17.38
C ALA A 134 3.96 6.69 17.93
N GLY A 135 5.05 7.19 17.33
CA GLY A 135 5.71 8.43 17.71
C GLY A 135 5.30 9.66 16.88
N VAL A 136 4.30 9.52 16.00
CA VAL A 136 3.78 10.63 15.19
C VAL A 136 2.81 11.44 16.05
N ASP A 137 3.34 12.52 16.62
CA ASP A 137 2.55 13.52 17.35
C ASP A 137 2.12 14.66 16.40
N VAL A 138 0.87 14.59 15.94
CA VAL A 138 0.16 15.62 15.18
C VAL A 138 -1.23 15.77 15.81
N PRO A 139 -1.57 16.93 16.39
CA PRO A 139 -2.87 17.12 17.03
C PRO A 139 -4.04 16.89 16.08
N GLY A 140 -5.02 16.09 16.51
CA GLY A 140 -6.20 15.73 15.71
C GLY A 140 -5.96 14.66 14.64
N LEU A 141 -4.80 14.00 14.64
CA LEU A 141 -4.49 12.87 13.76
C LEU A 141 -4.68 11.55 14.50
N THR A 142 -5.50 10.65 13.95
CA THR A 142 -5.71 9.31 14.51
C THR A 142 -5.47 8.27 13.42
N LEU A 143 -4.67 7.24 13.69
CA LEU A 143 -4.53 6.09 12.80
C LEU A 143 -5.07 4.83 13.48
N ILE A 144 -6.00 4.16 12.81
CA ILE A 144 -6.55 2.89 13.23
C ILE A 144 -6.03 1.80 12.30
N LYS A 145 -5.22 0.89 12.84
CA LYS A 145 -4.71 -0.27 12.11
C LYS A 145 -5.77 -1.37 12.09
N GLY A 146 -5.83 -2.14 11.00
CA GLY A 146 -6.79 -3.24 10.86
C GLY A 146 -8.24 -2.80 11.00
N PHE A 147 -8.57 -1.61 10.47
CA PHE A 147 -9.92 -1.08 10.47
C PHE A 147 -10.87 -1.92 9.61
N VAL A 148 -10.34 -2.47 8.50
CA VAL A 148 -11.00 -3.53 7.74
C VAL A 148 -10.15 -4.79 7.78
N THR A 149 -10.82 -5.94 7.75
CA THR A 149 -10.23 -7.26 7.61
C THR A 149 -9.69 -7.47 6.19
N GLU A 150 -8.86 -8.52 6.01
CA GLU A 150 -8.35 -8.87 4.68
C GLU A 150 -9.46 -9.29 3.71
N GLU A 151 -10.54 -9.89 4.21
CA GLU A 151 -11.70 -10.31 3.42
C GLU A 151 -12.52 -9.11 2.92
N GLU A 152 -12.80 -8.15 3.81
CA GLU A 152 -13.46 -6.89 3.45
C GLU A 152 -12.62 -6.10 2.45
N GLU A 153 -11.31 -5.97 2.69
CA GLU A 153 -10.38 -5.33 1.75
C GLU A 153 -10.41 -6.02 0.38
N GLY A 154 -10.37 -7.35 0.34
CA GLY A 154 -10.45 -8.12 -0.90
C GLY A 154 -11.75 -7.86 -1.66
N SER A 155 -12.87 -7.81 -0.95
CA SER A 155 -14.19 -7.51 -1.51
C SER A 155 -14.28 -6.10 -2.08
N LEU A 156 -13.77 -5.10 -1.35
CA LEU A 156 -13.71 -3.72 -1.82
C LEU A 156 -12.81 -3.57 -3.05
N LEU A 157 -11.62 -4.17 -3.04
CA LEU A 157 -10.71 -4.11 -4.19
C LEU A 157 -11.32 -4.78 -5.44
N LYS A 158 -12.01 -5.92 -5.27
CA LYS A 158 -12.73 -6.57 -6.37
C LYS A 158 -13.79 -5.64 -6.96
N HIS A 159 -14.62 -5.03 -6.11
CA HIS A 159 -15.72 -4.18 -6.56
C HIS A 159 -15.22 -2.90 -7.27
N PHE A 160 -14.26 -2.19 -6.69
CA PHE A 160 -13.86 -0.85 -7.14
C PHE A 160 -12.70 -0.80 -8.13
N VAL A 161 -11.95 -1.91 -8.29
CA VAL A 161 -10.75 -1.96 -9.13
C VAL A 161 -10.89 -2.97 -10.26
N GLN A 162 -11.60 -4.08 -10.03
CA GLN A 162 -11.68 -5.20 -10.96
C GLN A 162 -13.07 -5.37 -11.61
N GLY A 163 -14.07 -4.59 -11.20
CA GLY A 163 -15.41 -4.65 -11.77
C GLY A 163 -15.50 -4.07 -13.18
N ASP A 164 -16.44 -4.59 -13.99
CA ASP A 164 -16.63 -4.19 -15.38
C ASP A 164 -17.14 -2.74 -15.54
N ASP A 165 -17.86 -2.22 -14.54
CA ASP A 165 -18.39 -0.86 -14.53
C ASP A 165 -17.45 0.18 -13.91
N VAL A 166 -16.20 -0.19 -13.62
CA VAL A 166 -15.24 0.70 -12.96
C VAL A 166 -14.78 1.82 -13.89
N ARG A 167 -15.18 3.06 -13.58
CA ARG A 167 -14.84 4.26 -14.36
C ARG A 167 -13.78 5.10 -13.66
N TRP A 168 -12.51 4.80 -13.96
CA TRP A 168 -11.40 5.65 -13.54
C TRP A 168 -11.28 6.89 -14.43
N THR A 169 -11.13 8.06 -13.82
CA THR A 169 -10.72 9.28 -14.53
C THR A 169 -9.23 9.56 -14.24
N GLY A 170 -8.51 10.13 -15.21
CA GLY A 170 -7.08 10.42 -15.11
C GLY A 170 -6.70 11.88 -15.29
N PRO A 171 -7.39 12.88 -14.70
CA PRO A 171 -6.99 14.28 -14.83
C PRO A 171 -5.66 14.60 -14.13
N LEU A 172 -5.15 13.68 -13.32
CA LEU A 172 -3.95 13.83 -12.52
C LEU A 172 -2.89 12.79 -12.92
N LYS A 173 -1.69 12.87 -12.33
CA LYS A 173 -0.65 11.82 -12.44
C LYS A 173 -1.07 10.46 -11.86
N ARG A 174 -2.30 10.34 -11.35
CA ARG A 174 -2.92 9.19 -10.70
C ARG A 174 -4.38 9.06 -11.15
N ARG A 175 -4.98 7.88 -11.01
CA ARG A 175 -6.39 7.67 -11.35
C ARG A 175 -7.29 7.95 -10.16
N VAL A 176 -8.47 8.51 -10.41
CA VAL A 176 -9.45 8.86 -9.38
C VAL A 176 -10.88 8.43 -9.75
N GLN A 177 -11.71 8.20 -8.73
CA GLN A 177 -13.16 8.06 -8.86
C GLN A 177 -13.82 8.92 -7.78
N HIS A 178 -15.01 9.45 -8.08
CA HIS A 178 -15.80 10.29 -7.17
C HIS A 178 -17.18 9.70 -6.97
N PHE A 179 -17.67 9.74 -5.74
CA PHE A 179 -19.02 9.37 -5.35
C PHE A 179 -19.60 10.44 -4.42
N GLY A 180 -20.92 10.58 -4.44
CA GLY A 180 -21.70 11.59 -3.76
C GLY A 180 -21.64 12.95 -4.45
N ARG A 181 -20.43 13.46 -4.66
CA ARG A 181 -20.15 14.71 -5.37
C ARG A 181 -18.84 14.64 -6.15
N VAL A 182 -18.78 15.36 -7.28
CA VAL A 182 -17.55 15.52 -8.06
C VAL A 182 -16.68 16.59 -7.40
N PHE A 183 -15.38 16.32 -7.29
CA PHE A 183 -14.41 17.33 -6.86
C PHE A 183 -13.67 17.86 -8.08
N ASP A 184 -13.84 19.15 -8.37
CA ASP A 184 -13.14 19.82 -9.45
C ASP A 184 -11.75 20.29 -8.98
N TYR A 185 -10.71 19.76 -9.62
CA TYR A 185 -9.33 20.07 -9.30
C TYR A 185 -8.87 21.45 -9.81
N HIS A 186 -9.60 22.07 -10.74
CA HIS A 186 -9.31 23.42 -11.24
C HIS A 186 -9.77 24.47 -10.25
N THR A 187 -11.02 24.40 -9.81
CA THR A 187 -11.60 25.28 -8.79
C THR A 187 -11.21 24.87 -7.37
N ARG A 188 -10.71 23.64 -7.19
CA ARG A 188 -10.42 23.02 -5.89
C ARG A 188 -11.65 22.96 -4.98
N HIS A 189 -12.83 22.83 -5.57
CA HIS A 189 -14.10 22.78 -4.86
C HIS A 189 -14.95 21.59 -5.31
N VAL A 190 -16.01 21.31 -4.55
CA VAL A 190 -17.09 20.45 -5.01
C VAL A 190 -17.85 21.14 -6.13
N ASP A 191 -18.06 20.42 -7.24
CA ASP A 191 -18.98 20.81 -8.29
C ASP A 191 -20.38 20.28 -7.92
N PHE A 192 -21.29 21.21 -7.61
CA PHE A 192 -22.65 20.90 -7.18
C PHE A 192 -23.59 20.58 -8.35
N ASP A 193 -23.22 20.96 -9.58
CA ASP A 193 -24.03 20.77 -10.77
C ASP A 193 -23.63 19.48 -11.51
N ALA A 194 -22.38 19.02 -11.34
CA ALA A 194 -21.90 17.80 -11.94
C ALA A 194 -22.55 16.54 -11.33
N PRO A 195 -23.04 15.60 -12.16
CA PRO A 195 -23.61 14.35 -11.67
C PRO A 195 -22.51 13.46 -11.07
N ALA A 196 -22.78 12.90 -9.88
CA ALA A 196 -21.96 11.87 -9.25
C ALA A 196 -22.83 10.69 -8.81
N PRO A 197 -22.35 9.44 -8.93
CA PRO A 197 -23.04 8.29 -8.35
C PRO A 197 -23.10 8.42 -6.83
N PRO A 198 -24.13 7.90 -6.14
CA PRO A 198 -24.19 7.94 -4.67
C PRO A 198 -23.03 7.15 -4.04
N LEU A 199 -22.82 7.31 -2.73
CA LEU A 199 -21.90 6.45 -2.00
C LEU A 199 -22.35 4.99 -2.14
N PRO A 200 -21.46 4.07 -2.56
CA PRO A 200 -21.80 2.67 -2.77
C PRO A 200 -22.27 1.96 -1.50
N GLU A 201 -23.33 1.17 -1.59
CA GLU A 201 -23.92 0.44 -0.45
C GLU A 201 -22.94 -0.52 0.24
N CYS A 202 -21.97 -1.07 -0.50
CA CYS A 202 -20.93 -1.94 0.06
C CYS A 202 -19.98 -1.22 1.03
N LEU A 203 -20.08 0.11 1.17
CA LEU A 203 -19.35 0.91 2.17
C LEU A 203 -20.20 1.26 3.39
N THR A 204 -21.47 0.84 3.45
CA THR A 204 -22.37 1.15 4.57
C THR A 204 -21.80 0.67 5.91
N ASP A 205 -21.24 -0.54 5.94
CA ASP A 205 -20.64 -1.10 7.16
C ASP A 205 -19.38 -0.33 7.59
N VAL A 206 -18.56 0.10 6.63
CA VAL A 206 -17.38 0.94 6.89
C VAL A 206 -17.80 2.28 7.50
N VAL A 207 -18.83 2.93 6.95
CA VAL A 207 -19.34 4.21 7.45
C VAL A 207 -20.00 4.05 8.82
N ARG A 208 -20.78 2.97 9.01
CA ARG A 208 -21.40 2.67 10.31
C ARG A 208 -20.35 2.44 11.39
N GLU A 209 -19.32 1.64 11.13
CA GLU A 209 -18.22 1.41 12.06
C GLU A 209 -17.47 2.71 12.42
N MET A 210 -17.32 3.63 11.46
CA MET A 210 -16.78 4.96 11.74
C MET A 210 -17.68 5.72 12.73
N GLY A 211 -18.99 5.74 12.48
CA GLY A 211 -19.98 6.40 13.34
C GLY A 211 -20.07 5.79 14.75
N ASP A 212 -20.13 4.46 14.86
CA ASP A 212 -20.21 3.72 16.14
C ASP A 212 -18.98 3.98 17.03
N ARG A 213 -17.85 4.31 16.42
CA ARG A 213 -16.60 4.67 17.09
C ARG A 213 -16.44 6.17 17.34
N GLY A 214 -17.41 6.99 16.93
CA GLY A 214 -17.36 8.44 17.06
C GLY A 214 -16.30 9.11 16.20
N LEU A 215 -15.91 8.49 15.08
CA LEU A 215 -14.91 9.03 14.15
C LEU A 215 -15.59 9.98 13.15
N LYS A 216 -14.88 11.04 12.75
CA LYS A 216 -15.38 11.94 11.70
C LYS A 216 -14.82 11.63 10.31
N PRO A 217 -15.59 11.92 9.24
CA PRO A 217 -17.01 12.27 9.28
C PRO A 217 -17.86 11.06 9.69
N SER A 218 -18.88 11.26 10.53
CA SER A 218 -19.81 10.19 10.94
C SER A 218 -20.82 9.83 9.84
N ASP A 219 -21.11 10.77 8.95
CA ASP A 219 -22.09 10.68 7.88
C ASP A 219 -21.54 11.31 6.57
N PRO A 220 -20.44 10.76 6.01
CA PRO A 220 -19.86 11.28 4.79
C PRO A 220 -20.86 11.25 3.64
N ASP A 221 -20.88 12.32 2.85
CA ASP A 221 -21.67 12.45 1.63
C ASP A 221 -20.78 12.61 0.38
N GLN A 222 -19.46 12.57 0.55
CA GLN A 222 -18.49 12.62 -0.54
C GLN A 222 -17.38 11.58 -0.31
N LEU A 223 -17.11 10.78 -1.35
CA LEU A 223 -16.01 9.81 -1.37
C LEU A 223 -15.10 9.99 -2.60
N THR A 224 -13.78 10.03 -2.37
CA THR A 224 -12.78 10.02 -3.45
C THR A 224 -11.92 8.76 -3.35
N LEU A 225 -11.95 7.94 -4.41
CA LEU A 225 -10.98 6.87 -4.58
C LEU A 225 -9.75 7.39 -5.32
N ASN A 226 -8.56 7.07 -4.83
CA ASN A 226 -7.30 7.38 -5.51
C ASN A 226 -6.49 6.10 -5.71
N GLU A 227 -6.11 5.79 -6.95
CA GLU A 227 -5.15 4.72 -7.24
C GLU A 227 -3.75 5.27 -7.40
N TYR A 228 -2.80 4.74 -6.63
CA TYR A 228 -1.38 5.03 -6.72
C TYR A 228 -0.62 3.79 -7.17
N LYS A 229 -0.01 3.84 -8.36
CA LYS A 229 1.00 2.87 -8.80
C LYS A 229 2.36 3.20 -8.15
N PRO A 230 3.28 2.23 -8.02
CA PRO A 230 4.61 2.48 -7.47
C PRO A 230 5.35 3.62 -8.19
N GLY A 231 5.74 4.65 -7.44
CA GLY A 231 6.39 5.87 -7.98
C GLY A 231 5.44 7.06 -8.09
N GLN A 232 4.12 6.87 -8.06
CA GLN A 232 3.16 7.96 -7.98
C GLN A 232 3.01 8.47 -6.54
N GLY A 233 2.49 9.68 -6.43
CA GLY A 233 2.31 10.38 -5.17
C GLY A 233 1.31 11.52 -5.30
N ILE A 234 1.20 12.32 -4.26
CA ILE A 234 0.42 13.55 -4.20
C ILE A 234 1.24 14.62 -3.48
N SER A 235 1.34 15.80 -4.08
CA SER A 235 2.07 16.91 -3.48
C SER A 235 1.46 17.30 -2.13
N PRO A 236 2.26 17.83 -1.18
CA PRO A 236 1.72 18.35 0.07
C PRO A 236 0.61 19.37 -0.17
N HIS A 237 -0.53 19.18 0.48
CA HIS A 237 -1.69 20.06 0.38
C HIS A 237 -2.54 19.98 1.65
N VAL A 238 -3.40 20.98 1.83
CA VAL A 238 -4.51 20.95 2.79
C VAL A 238 -5.80 20.85 1.98
N ASP A 239 -6.74 20.04 2.44
CA ASP A 239 -8.05 19.92 1.79
C ASP A 239 -8.84 21.23 1.96
N THR A 240 -9.46 21.70 0.88
CA THR A 240 -10.18 22.98 0.81
C THR A 240 -11.12 23.14 2.01
N HIS A 241 -11.01 24.25 2.72
CA HIS A 241 -11.73 24.49 3.97
C HIS A 241 -13.19 24.83 3.70
N SER A 242 -13.45 25.56 2.62
CA SER A 242 -14.81 25.92 2.19
C SER A 242 -15.59 24.74 1.59
N ALA A 243 -14.90 23.75 1.00
CA ALA A 243 -15.55 22.60 0.37
C ALA A 243 -16.01 21.51 1.36
N PHE A 244 -15.27 21.32 2.46
CA PHE A 244 -15.49 20.19 3.37
C PHE A 244 -15.51 20.63 4.82
N GLU A 245 -16.31 19.93 5.62
CA GLU A 245 -16.42 20.15 7.07
C GLU A 245 -15.14 19.74 7.83
N ASP A 246 -15.22 19.76 9.16
CA ASP A 246 -14.18 19.16 10.00
C ASP A 246 -14.32 17.63 9.96
N GLY A 247 -13.19 16.94 9.97
CA GLY A 247 -13.15 15.49 9.82
C GLY A 247 -12.98 15.02 8.38
N LEU A 248 -11.95 14.21 8.21
CA LEU A 248 -11.65 13.48 6.99
C LEU A 248 -11.15 12.10 7.38
N ALA A 249 -11.68 11.06 6.73
CA ALA A 249 -11.20 9.70 6.94
C ALA A 249 -10.63 9.11 5.63
N SER A 250 -9.47 8.46 5.68
CA SER A 250 -8.80 7.85 4.53
C SER A 250 -8.46 6.39 4.81
N LEU A 251 -9.22 5.49 4.21
CA LEU A 251 -9.01 4.04 4.28
C LEU A 251 -7.97 3.62 3.22
N SER A 252 -6.93 2.92 3.64
CA SER A 252 -5.81 2.49 2.79
C SER A 252 -5.92 1.01 2.44
N LEU A 253 -6.05 0.67 1.16
CA LEU A 253 -6.18 -0.69 0.65
C LEU A 253 -5.07 -1.07 -0.34
N GLY A 254 -4.84 -2.38 -0.50
CA GLY A 254 -3.92 -3.02 -1.44
C GLY A 254 -2.44 -2.94 -1.03
N SER A 255 -1.98 -1.76 -0.62
CA SER A 255 -0.60 -1.52 -0.19
C SER A 255 -0.51 -0.39 0.81
N GLY A 256 0.42 -0.51 1.76
CA GLY A 256 0.75 0.59 2.65
C GLY A 256 1.66 1.63 1.98
N CYS A 257 1.69 2.84 2.54
CA CYS A 257 2.63 3.88 2.12
C CYS A 257 2.94 4.84 3.26
N VAL A 258 4.08 5.54 3.17
CA VAL A 258 4.37 6.67 4.05
C VAL A 258 3.70 7.94 3.51
N MET A 259 2.94 8.60 4.37
CA MET A 259 2.40 9.94 4.21
C MET A 259 3.25 10.94 5.01
N ASP A 260 3.58 12.06 4.39
CA ASP A 260 4.27 13.19 5.02
C ASP A 260 3.21 14.15 5.57
N MET A 261 3.26 14.44 6.87
CA MET A 261 2.51 15.52 7.52
C MET A 261 3.47 16.68 7.77
N ARG A 262 3.16 17.88 7.27
CA ARG A 262 4.03 19.05 7.34
C ARG A 262 3.29 20.23 7.95
N HIS A 263 3.82 20.75 9.05
CA HIS A 263 3.34 21.98 9.65
C HIS A 263 3.72 23.18 8.77
N PRO A 264 2.89 24.23 8.69
CA PRO A 264 3.20 25.45 7.96
C PRO A 264 4.41 26.23 8.50
N ASP A 265 5.03 25.82 9.62
CA ASP A 265 6.24 26.47 10.14
C ASP A 265 7.50 26.09 9.35
N GLY A 266 7.39 25.13 8.43
CA GLY A 266 8.48 24.64 7.59
C GLY A 266 9.50 23.75 8.31
N VAL A 267 9.38 23.59 9.63
CA VAL A 267 10.32 22.85 10.48
C VAL A 267 9.76 21.48 10.84
N ARG A 268 8.48 21.42 11.27
CA ARG A 268 7.87 20.17 11.73
C ARG A 268 7.38 19.35 10.54
N VAL A 269 8.08 18.24 10.30
CA VAL A 269 7.68 17.20 9.34
C VAL A 269 7.61 15.87 10.06
N LYS A 270 6.44 15.23 10.00
CA LYS A 270 6.21 13.88 10.54
C LYS A 270 5.95 12.92 9.39
N ASN A 271 6.55 11.74 9.45
CA ASN A 271 6.34 10.70 8.44
C ASN A 271 5.51 9.59 9.09
N LEU A 272 4.31 9.38 8.57
CA LEU A 272 3.35 8.40 9.07
C LEU A 272 3.26 7.24 8.09
N TYR A 273 3.60 6.03 8.53
CA TYR A 273 3.28 4.84 7.75
C TYR A 273 1.80 4.51 7.89
N LEU A 274 1.12 4.39 6.74
CA LEU A 274 -0.27 3.97 6.59
C LEU A 274 -0.28 2.52 6.11
N PRO A 275 -0.50 1.52 6.98
CA PRO A 275 -0.61 0.12 6.57
C PRO A 275 -1.82 -0.14 5.68
N ARG A 276 -1.83 -1.25 4.95
CA ARG A 276 -3.06 -1.75 4.31
C ARG A 276 -4.12 -2.07 5.37
N GLY A 277 -5.39 -1.95 5.01
CA GLY A 277 -6.54 -2.13 5.90
C GLY A 277 -6.65 -1.09 7.02
N SER A 278 -5.88 0.01 6.99
CA SER A 278 -5.91 1.04 8.04
C SER A 278 -6.75 2.25 7.67
N LEU A 279 -7.38 2.86 8.66
CA LEU A 279 -8.14 4.12 8.54
C LEU A 279 -7.35 5.25 9.20
N LEU A 280 -6.99 6.27 8.41
CA LEU A 280 -6.47 7.53 8.91
C LEU A 280 -7.61 8.52 9.11
N VAL A 281 -7.73 9.13 10.28
CA VAL A 281 -8.70 10.19 10.57
C VAL A 281 -7.94 11.49 10.87
N MET A 282 -8.37 12.58 10.23
CA MET A 282 -7.82 13.93 10.40
C MET A 282 -8.93 14.88 10.83
N GLU A 283 -8.76 15.50 12.00
CA GLU A 283 -9.67 16.48 12.59
C GLU A 283 -8.88 17.69 13.10
N GLY A 284 -9.54 18.84 13.21
CA GLY A 284 -8.94 20.04 13.80
C GLY A 284 -7.59 20.41 13.13
N PRO A 285 -6.49 20.57 13.89
CA PRO A 285 -5.19 20.95 13.33
C PRO A 285 -4.70 20.03 12.21
N ALA A 286 -4.85 18.70 12.35
CA ALA A 286 -4.42 17.75 11.32
C ALA A 286 -5.14 17.94 9.99
N ARG A 287 -6.40 18.40 10.01
CA ARG A 287 -7.24 18.63 8.83
C ARG A 287 -7.11 20.04 8.26
N TYR A 288 -6.87 21.04 9.10
CA TYR A 288 -6.94 22.46 8.72
C TYR A 288 -5.59 23.16 8.64
N GLU A 289 -4.59 22.73 9.42
CA GLU A 289 -3.30 23.42 9.51
C GLU A 289 -2.20 22.61 8.85
N TRP A 290 -2.17 21.30 9.10
CA TRP A 290 -1.12 20.43 8.59
C TRP A 290 -1.39 20.05 7.13
N SER A 291 -0.41 20.30 6.27
CA SER A 291 -0.45 19.76 4.91
C SER A 291 -0.03 18.29 4.90
N HIS A 292 -0.68 17.49 4.07
CA HIS A 292 -0.40 16.08 3.92
C HIS A 292 -0.04 15.75 2.47
N GLY A 293 0.87 14.79 2.28
CA GLY A 293 1.34 14.41 0.95
C GLY A 293 1.91 12.99 0.92
N ILE A 294 1.98 12.40 -0.27
CA ILE A 294 2.64 11.12 -0.49
C ILE A 294 3.75 11.37 -1.50
N ALA A 295 5.00 11.24 -1.08
CA ALA A 295 6.13 11.45 -1.97
C ALA A 295 6.08 10.49 -3.17
N SER A 296 6.42 10.98 -4.36
CA SER A 296 6.51 10.20 -5.60
C SER A 296 7.76 9.30 -5.59
N ARG A 297 7.62 8.11 -5.01
CA ARG A 297 8.71 7.13 -4.83
C ARG A 297 8.22 5.69 -4.90
N LYS A 298 9.13 4.76 -5.18
CA LYS A 298 8.83 3.32 -5.32
C LYS A 298 9.05 2.53 -4.04
N THR A 299 9.70 3.12 -3.04
CA THR A 299 10.11 2.47 -1.79
C THR A 299 9.97 3.45 -0.63
N ASP A 300 9.59 2.93 0.53
CA ASP A 300 9.53 3.63 1.81
C ASP A 300 10.51 2.99 2.81
N MET A 301 11.00 3.76 3.76
CA MET A 301 11.66 3.22 4.96
C MET A 301 10.60 3.05 6.03
N VAL A 302 10.32 1.84 6.51
CA VAL A 302 9.28 1.59 7.53
C VAL A 302 9.94 0.82 8.65
N ASP A 303 9.96 1.40 9.85
CA ASP A 303 10.60 0.80 11.04
C ASP A 303 12.03 0.28 10.76
N GLY A 304 12.82 1.08 10.02
CA GLY A 304 14.19 0.74 9.63
C GLY A 304 14.32 -0.26 8.46
N VAL A 305 13.20 -0.75 7.92
CA VAL A 305 13.16 -1.71 6.80
C VAL A 305 12.76 -1.01 5.50
N LEU A 306 13.58 -1.17 4.46
CA LEU A 306 13.22 -0.65 3.14
C LEU A 306 12.10 -1.51 2.51
N THR A 307 10.90 -0.94 2.46
CA THR A 307 9.68 -1.56 1.99
C THR A 307 9.35 -1.07 0.59
N ARG A 308 9.07 -1.98 -0.35
CA ARG A 308 8.67 -1.63 -1.71
C ARG A 308 7.18 -1.34 -1.75
N ARG A 309 6.78 -0.25 -2.43
CA ARG A 309 5.37 0.05 -2.66
C ARG A 309 4.81 -0.88 -3.74
N SER A 310 3.58 -1.33 -3.55
CA SER A 310 2.74 -1.92 -4.60
C SER A 310 1.58 -0.97 -4.93
N THR A 311 0.59 -1.41 -5.72
CA THR A 311 -0.58 -0.57 -6.01
C THR A 311 -1.36 -0.31 -4.72
N ARG A 312 -1.53 0.96 -4.37
CA ARG A 312 -2.35 1.40 -3.23
C ARG A 312 -3.63 2.04 -3.76
N ILE A 313 -4.76 1.69 -3.17
CA ILE A 313 -6.01 2.42 -3.35
C ILE A 313 -6.35 3.11 -2.04
N SER A 314 -6.73 4.38 -2.06
CA SER A 314 -7.29 5.03 -0.88
C SER A 314 -8.68 5.54 -1.10
N PHE A 315 -9.53 5.34 -0.10
CA PHE A 315 -10.92 5.77 -0.05
C PHE A 315 -10.97 6.91 0.95
N THR A 316 -11.15 8.14 0.45
CA THR A 316 -11.20 9.34 1.30
C THR A 316 -12.64 9.81 1.44
N PHE A 317 -13.18 9.70 2.66
CA PHE A 317 -14.52 10.07 3.06
C PHE A 317 -14.52 11.48 3.65
N ARG A 318 -15.48 12.29 3.22
CA ARG A 318 -15.66 13.68 3.66
C ARG A 318 -17.14 14.01 3.77
N ARG A 319 -17.43 15.04 4.56
CA ARG A 319 -18.71 15.74 4.55
C ARG A 319 -18.55 17.06 3.80
N VAL A 320 -19.37 17.29 2.78
CA VAL A 320 -19.40 18.55 2.05
C VAL A 320 -19.97 19.62 2.95
N ARG A 321 -19.27 20.76 3.02
CA ARG A 321 -19.75 21.92 3.76
C ARG A 321 -20.88 22.58 2.96
N ASP A 322 -21.92 23.01 3.65
CA ASP A 322 -22.96 23.85 3.05
C ASP A 322 -22.31 25.12 2.44
N PRO A 323 -22.42 25.36 1.12
CA PRO A 323 -21.83 26.53 0.48
C PRO A 323 -22.43 27.87 0.96
N ALA A 324 -23.58 27.85 1.66
CA ALA A 324 -24.11 29.03 2.33
C ALA A 324 -23.38 29.38 3.64
N VAL A 325 -22.53 28.48 4.15
CA VAL A 325 -21.86 28.59 5.45
C VAL A 325 -20.35 28.69 5.28
N ALA A 326 -19.77 29.83 5.64
CA ALA A 326 -18.31 30.02 5.64
C ALA A 326 -17.62 29.04 6.60
N CYS A 327 -16.38 28.65 6.28
CA CYS A 327 -15.59 27.87 7.22
C CYS A 327 -15.29 28.68 8.50
N GLY A 328 -15.65 28.14 9.66
CA GLY A 328 -15.44 28.77 10.98
C GLY A 328 -14.12 28.43 11.68
N CYS A 329 -13.16 27.75 11.03
CA CYS A 329 -11.96 27.23 11.70
C CYS A 329 -11.00 28.34 12.19
N ASP A 330 -10.22 28.06 13.24
CA ASP A 330 -9.26 29.03 13.81
C ASP A 330 -7.97 29.21 12.97
N PHE A 331 -7.80 28.44 11.90
CA PHE A 331 -6.57 28.36 11.10
C PHE A 331 -6.59 29.30 9.89
N ALA A 332 -6.75 30.60 10.14
CA ALA A 332 -6.92 31.62 9.10
C ALA A 332 -5.78 31.64 8.05
N GLY A 333 -4.54 31.31 8.46
CA GLY A 333 -3.38 31.30 7.55
C GLY A 333 -3.39 30.21 6.48
N SER A 334 -4.22 29.18 6.64
CA SER A 334 -4.38 28.07 5.68
C SER A 334 -5.78 28.00 5.08
N CYS A 335 -6.70 28.84 5.55
CA CYS A 335 -8.11 28.79 5.20
C CYS A 335 -8.44 29.66 3.98
N ASP A 336 -9.12 29.09 3.00
CA ASP A 336 -9.65 29.76 1.81
C ASP A 336 -11.03 30.41 2.05
N ARG A 337 -11.30 30.91 3.26
CA ARG A 337 -12.63 31.39 3.71
C ARG A 337 -13.31 32.32 2.68
N GLU A 338 -14.46 31.88 2.16
CA GLU A 338 -15.55 32.72 1.64
C GLU A 338 -16.92 32.16 2.08
N ALA A 339 -17.91 33.03 2.35
CA ALA A 339 -19.36 32.83 2.12
C ALA A 339 -20.14 34.18 2.22
N PRO A 340 -21.37 34.33 1.64
CA PRO A 340 -22.04 33.50 0.63
C PRO A 340 -22.17 34.21 -0.73
N VAL A 341 -22.21 33.44 -1.84
CA VAL A 341 -22.86 33.92 -3.06
C VAL A 341 -24.35 34.04 -2.71
N ALA A 342 -24.86 35.27 -2.63
CA ALA A 342 -26.27 35.52 -2.48
C ALA A 342 -27.02 34.66 -3.49
N THR A 343 -27.97 33.84 -3.01
CA THR A 343 -28.90 33.11 -3.85
C THR A 343 -29.42 34.06 -4.92
N ALA A 344 -29.01 33.83 -6.17
CA ALA A 344 -29.66 34.47 -7.29
C ALA A 344 -31.10 34.01 -7.24
N THR A 345 -31.95 34.88 -6.72
CA THR A 345 -33.40 34.75 -6.70
C THR A 345 -33.82 34.24 -8.07
N PHE A 346 -34.27 32.99 -8.14
CA PHE A 346 -35.01 32.49 -9.29
C PHE A 346 -36.31 33.28 -9.37
N LEU A 347 -36.24 34.46 -9.98
CA LEU A 347 -37.40 35.11 -10.55
C LEU A 347 -37.86 34.22 -11.69
N LYS A 348 -38.83 33.35 -11.37
CA LYS A 348 -39.79 32.85 -12.35
C LYS A 348 -40.35 34.07 -13.08
N LYS A 349 -39.88 34.34 -14.30
CA LYS A 349 -40.68 35.06 -15.28
C LYS A 349 -41.55 34.02 -15.97
N GLY A 350 -42.86 34.17 -15.74
CA GLY A 350 -43.90 33.45 -16.47
C GLY A 350 -44.11 34.00 -17.86
#